data_AF-A0A2G2J1L1-F1
#
_entry.id   AF-A0A2G2J1L1-F1
#
_cell.length_a   1.000
_cell.length_b   1.000
_cell.length_c   1.000
_cell.angle_alpha   90.00
_cell.angle_beta   90.00
_cell.angle_gamma   90.00
#
_symmetry.space_group_name_H-M   'P 1'
#
loop_
_entity.id
_entity.type
_entity.pdbx_description
1 polymer ?
#
loop_
_entity_poly.entity_id
_entity_poly.type
_entity_poly.pdbx_seq_one_letter_code
_entity_poly.pdbx_strand_id
1 'polypeptide(L)'
;MIESITRSFETSATPLPEGVSPKWAAIIFSRWYFGLLPLVTALFLLFLPVVFRAWQRETSYVLRQRYVFVTVLPSTAIGLLMAMLTRYISADQITTFTTFSLLIYTAVNFITAFRGGFSEARLGGRLWRALLLSFCLFVIIVVAAIMTQIFAVVSMALYYS
;
A
#
# COMPACT_ATOMS: atom_id res chain seq x y z
N MET A 1 15.45 -5.99 -4.56
CA MET A 1 14.38 -6.49 -3.66
C MET A 1 14.58 -7.92 -3.18
N ILE A 2 14.61 -8.93 -4.07
CA ILE A 2 14.83 -10.34 -3.64
C ILE A 2 16.07 -10.47 -2.75
N GLU A 3 17.19 -9.85 -3.12
CA GLU A 3 18.42 -9.87 -2.30
C GLU A 3 18.24 -9.28 -0.90
N SER A 4 17.43 -8.22 -0.74
CA SER A 4 17.14 -7.63 0.57
C SER A 4 16.29 -8.58 1.42
N ILE A 5 15.33 -9.28 0.81
CA ILE A 5 14.51 -10.30 1.48
C ILE A 5 15.35 -11.53 1.80
N THR A 6 16.24 -11.96 0.90
CA THR A 6 17.19 -13.05 1.13
C THR A 6 18.06 -12.76 2.34
N ARG A 7 18.68 -11.56 2.40
CA ARG A 7 19.46 -11.12 3.58
C ARG A 7 18.61 -11.14 4.86
N SER A 8 17.33 -10.79 4.76
CA SER A 8 16.42 -10.82 5.93
C SER A 8 16.16 -12.24 6.41
N PHE A 9 16.07 -13.23 5.51
CA PHE A 9 15.98 -14.64 5.91
C PHE A 9 17.30 -15.17 6.46
N GLU A 10 18.43 -14.78 5.88
CA GLU A 10 19.77 -15.16 6.36
C GLU A 10 20.07 -14.62 7.77
N THR A 11 19.55 -13.44 8.11
CA THR A 11 19.73 -12.83 9.43
C THR A 11 18.63 -13.20 10.41
N SER A 12 17.51 -13.76 9.95
CA SER A 12 16.42 -14.18 10.82
C SER A 12 16.79 -15.45 11.60
N ALA A 13 16.45 -15.49 12.89
CA ALA A 13 16.62 -16.68 13.72
C ALA A 13 15.60 -17.80 13.40
N THR A 14 14.68 -17.56 12.47
CA THR A 14 13.66 -18.53 12.05
C THR A 14 14.29 -19.60 11.15
N PRO A 15 14.33 -20.88 11.58
CA PRO A 15 14.86 -21.94 10.73
C PRO A 15 13.97 -22.11 9.50
N LEU A 16 14.59 -22.11 8.33
CA LEU A 16 13.92 -22.51 7.10
C LEU A 16 13.76 -24.04 7.07
N PRO A 17 12.73 -24.56 6.37
CA PRO A 17 12.59 -26.00 6.19
C PRO A 17 13.84 -26.63 5.58
N GLU A 18 14.12 -27.89 5.94
CA GLU A 18 15.31 -28.59 5.45
C GLU A 18 15.39 -28.60 3.91
N GLY A 19 16.55 -28.24 3.36
CA GLY A 19 16.77 -28.18 1.92
C GLY A 19 16.29 -26.90 1.22
N VAL A 20 15.64 -25.96 1.93
CA VAL A 20 15.19 -24.69 1.33
C VAL A 20 16.27 -23.61 1.43
N SER A 21 16.76 -23.14 0.27
CA SER A 21 17.68 -22.00 0.25
C SER A 21 16.98 -20.68 0.60
N PRO A 22 17.65 -19.74 1.31
CA PRO A 22 17.09 -18.42 1.62
C PRO A 22 16.62 -17.63 0.39
N LYS A 23 17.31 -17.78 -0.74
CA LYS A 23 16.91 -17.18 -2.02
C LYS A 23 15.59 -17.72 -2.54
N TRP A 24 15.34 -19.03 -2.38
CA TRP A 24 14.09 -19.64 -2.81
C TRP A 24 12.93 -19.25 -1.90
N ALA A 25 13.16 -19.23 -0.59
CA ALA A 25 12.24 -18.68 0.39
C ALA A 25 11.85 -17.23 0.05
N ALA A 26 12.81 -16.37 -0.28
CA ALA A 26 12.57 -14.98 -0.67
C ALA A 26 11.70 -14.84 -1.93
N ILE A 27 11.89 -15.71 -2.92
CA ILE A 27 11.07 -15.73 -4.16
C ILE A 27 9.62 -16.12 -3.83
N ILE A 28 9.42 -17.19 -3.05
CA ILE A 28 8.08 -17.66 -2.69
C ILE A 28 7.36 -16.63 -1.83
N PHE A 29 8.04 -16.06 -0.83
CA PHE A 29 7.51 -14.97 -0.02
C PHE A 29 7.08 -13.79 -0.90
N SER A 30 7.93 -13.35 -1.82
CA SER A 30 7.63 -12.20 -2.69
C SER A 30 6.41 -12.47 -3.57
N ARG A 31 6.23 -13.70 -4.07
CA ARG A 31 5.05 -14.08 -4.86
C ARG A 31 3.77 -13.94 -4.05
N TRP A 32 3.75 -14.46 -2.83
CA TRP A 32 2.61 -14.32 -1.93
C TRP A 32 2.35 -12.86 -1.57
N TYR A 33 3.39 -12.12 -1.19
CA TYR A 33 3.27 -10.71 -0.82
C TYR A 33 2.68 -9.88 -1.96
N PHE A 34 3.26 -9.94 -3.17
CA PHE A 34 2.79 -9.16 -4.31
C PHE A 34 1.42 -9.61 -4.85
N GLY A 35 1.09 -10.90 -4.74
CA GLY A 35 -0.23 -11.40 -5.11
C GLY A 35 -1.34 -10.94 -4.14
N LEU A 36 -1.04 -10.91 -2.85
CA LEU A 36 -2.01 -10.58 -1.81
C LEU A 36 -2.17 -9.07 -1.58
N LEU A 37 -1.10 -8.28 -1.75
CA LEU A 37 -1.12 -6.83 -1.52
C LEU A 37 -2.28 -6.10 -2.22
N PRO A 38 -2.53 -6.28 -3.52
CA PRO A 38 -3.63 -5.59 -4.19
C PRO A 38 -5.00 -6.02 -3.64
N LEU A 39 -5.16 -7.28 -3.26
CA LEU A 39 -6.43 -7.80 -2.71
C LEU A 39 -6.73 -7.21 -1.34
N VAL A 40 -5.74 -7.23 -0.44
CA VAL A 40 -5.86 -6.66 0.90
C VAL A 40 -6.10 -5.15 0.81
N THR A 41 -5.36 -4.45 -0.06
CA THR A 41 -5.54 -3.00 -0.26
C THR A 41 -6.93 -2.69 -0.81
N ALA A 42 -7.41 -3.44 -1.82
CA ALA A 42 -8.75 -3.25 -2.37
C ALA A 42 -9.84 -3.44 -1.32
N LEU A 43 -9.71 -4.43 -0.44
CA LEU A 43 -10.63 -4.66 0.67
C LEU A 43 -10.75 -3.42 1.57
N PHE A 44 -9.61 -2.88 2.04
CA PHE A 44 -9.62 -1.66 2.86
C PHE A 44 -10.21 -0.45 2.12
N LEU A 45 -9.91 -0.30 0.83
CA LEU A 45 -10.45 0.78 0.02
C LEU A 45 -11.97 0.66 -0.21
N LEU A 46 -12.54 -0.55 -0.22
CA LEU A 46 -13.99 -0.77 -0.29
C LEU A 46 -14.70 -0.39 1.01
N PHE A 47 -14.04 -0.56 2.15
CA PHE A 47 -14.58 -0.18 3.46
C PHE A 47 -14.41 1.31 3.79
N LEU A 48 -13.41 1.98 3.21
CA LEU A 48 -13.14 3.39 3.50
C LEU A 48 -14.37 4.30 3.34
N PRO A 49 -15.19 4.22 2.28
CA PRO A 49 -16.40 5.04 2.13
C PRO A 49 -17.51 4.80 3.16
N VAL A 50 -17.46 3.70 3.91
CA VAL A 50 -18.40 3.44 5.00
C VAL A 50 -18.04 4.29 6.22
N VAL A 51 -16.74 4.36 6.51
CA VAL A 51 -16.17 5.03 7.69
C VAL A 51 -15.93 6.52 7.43
N PHE A 52 -15.36 6.85 6.27
CA PHE A 52 -15.04 8.22 5.90
C PHE A 52 -16.29 8.93 5.38
N ARG A 53 -16.97 9.64 6.28
CA ARG A 53 -18.21 10.39 6.00
C ARG A 53 -18.02 11.89 5.83
N ALA A 54 -16.79 12.39 5.80
CA ALA A 54 -16.49 13.83 5.74
C ALA A 54 -16.82 14.50 4.37
N TRP A 55 -17.59 13.84 3.52
CA TRP A 55 -18.12 14.37 2.27
C TRP A 55 -19.22 15.39 2.60
N GLN A 56 -19.15 16.60 2.07
CA GLN A 56 -20.03 17.72 2.44
C GLN A 56 -21.52 17.53 2.13
N ARG A 57 -21.87 16.48 1.38
CA ARG A 57 -23.22 16.22 0.90
C ARG A 57 -23.68 14.85 1.38
N GLU A 58 -25.00 14.66 1.43
CA GLU A 58 -25.61 13.34 1.50
C GLU A 58 -25.24 12.57 0.24
N THR A 59 -24.12 11.87 0.33
CA THR A 59 -23.52 11.11 -0.75
C THR A 59 -23.88 9.66 -0.55
N SER A 60 -24.43 9.01 -1.57
CA SER A 60 -24.63 7.56 -1.54
C SER A 60 -23.27 6.85 -1.40
N TYR A 61 -23.27 5.63 -0.85
CA TYR A 61 -22.05 4.82 -0.74
C TYR A 61 -21.31 4.71 -2.09
N VAL A 62 -22.05 4.49 -3.18
CA VAL A 62 -21.50 4.39 -4.54
C VAL A 62 -20.74 5.66 -4.94
N LEU A 63 -21.28 6.84 -4.64
CA LEU A 63 -20.62 8.10 -4.97
C LEU A 63 -19.35 8.31 -4.14
N ARG A 64 -19.39 7.97 -2.85
CA ARG A 64 -18.20 8.01 -1.97
C ARG A 64 -17.10 7.06 -2.45
N GLN A 65 -17.46 5.85 -2.89
CA GLN A 65 -16.53 4.89 -3.47
C GLN A 65 -15.87 5.42 -4.74
N ARG A 66 -16.64 6.07 -5.62
CA ARG A 66 -16.10 6.71 -6.82
C ARG A 66 -15.08 7.79 -6.47
N TYR A 67 -15.35 8.63 -5.47
CA TYR A 67 -14.38 9.66 -5.05
C TYR A 67 -13.10 9.09 -4.46
N VAL A 68 -13.19 8.03 -3.64
CA VAL A 68 -12.00 7.32 -3.17
C VAL A 68 -11.20 6.76 -4.34
N PHE A 69 -11.87 6.10 -5.30
CA PHE A 69 -11.21 5.50 -6.45
C PHE A 69 -10.50 6.53 -7.33
N VAL A 70 -11.17 7.63 -7.67
CA VAL A 70 -10.57 8.73 -8.46
C VAL A 70 -9.38 9.36 -7.74
N THR A 71 -9.41 9.40 -6.40
CA THR A 71 -8.31 9.94 -5.60
C THR A 71 -7.07 9.04 -5.64
N VAL A 72 -7.26 7.72 -5.60
CA VAL A 72 -6.18 6.72 -5.50
C VAL A 72 -5.62 6.31 -6.86
N LEU A 73 -6.37 6.49 -7.94
CA LEU A 73 -5.98 6.05 -9.28
C LEU A 73 -4.60 6.62 -9.72
N PRO A 74 -4.32 7.93 -9.57
CA PRO A 74 -3.02 8.49 -9.99
C PRO A 74 -1.85 7.93 -9.18
N SER A 75 -1.99 7.80 -7.85
CA SER A 75 -0.93 7.25 -7.01
C SER A 75 -0.69 5.77 -7.25
N THR A 76 -1.72 5.01 -7.63
CA THR A 76 -1.60 3.61 -8.05
C THR A 76 -0.77 3.48 -9.33
N ALA A 77 -1.02 4.33 -10.32
CA ALA A 77 -0.22 4.36 -11.55
C ALA A 77 1.25 4.71 -11.27
N ILE A 78 1.51 5.71 -10.41
CA ILE A 78 2.86 6.04 -9.96
C ILE A 78 3.48 4.86 -9.19
N GLY A 79 2.70 4.17 -8.36
CA GLY A 79 3.14 2.98 -7.63
C GLY A 79 3.65 1.87 -8.54
N LEU A 80 2.99 1.63 -9.67
CA LEU A 80 3.46 0.69 -10.69
C LEU A 80 4.80 1.12 -11.29
N LEU A 81 4.97 2.41 -11.61
CA LEU A 81 6.24 2.94 -12.12
C LEU A 81 7.35 2.80 -11.08
N MET A 82 7.09 3.17 -9.83
CA MET A 82 8.06 3.04 -8.73
C MET A 82 8.43 1.57 -8.49
N ALA A 83 7.47 0.64 -8.60
CA ALA A 83 7.74 -0.79 -8.51
C ALA A 83 8.71 -1.26 -9.61
N MET A 84 8.56 -0.78 -10.84
CA MET A 84 9.53 -1.07 -11.91
C MET A 84 10.92 -0.50 -11.61
N LEU A 85 11.00 0.67 -10.98
CA LEU A 85 12.26 1.30 -10.60
C LEU A 85 12.98 0.54 -9.48
N THR A 86 12.29 -0.22 -8.63
CA THR A 86 12.91 -1.01 -7.54
C THR A 86 14.00 -1.97 -8.02
N ARG A 87 13.98 -2.38 -9.29
CA ARG A 87 15.04 -3.21 -9.89
C ARG A 87 16.41 -2.52 -9.88
N TYR A 88 16.44 -1.20 -9.98
CA TYR A 88 17.66 -0.40 -10.05
C TYR A 88 18.12 0.11 -8.67
N ILE A 89 17.35 -0.17 -7.62
CA ILE A 89 17.64 0.27 -6.26
C ILE A 89 18.40 -0.82 -5.51
N SER A 90 19.53 -0.46 -4.90
CA SER A 90 20.32 -1.38 -4.08
C SER A 90 19.55 -1.80 -2.82
N ALA A 91 19.94 -2.94 -2.23
CA ALA A 91 19.32 -3.43 -1.00
C ALA A 91 19.40 -2.40 0.15
N ASP A 92 20.50 -1.66 0.24
CA ASP A 92 20.75 -0.70 1.32
C ASP A 92 19.92 0.59 1.16
N GLN A 93 19.45 0.89 -0.07
CA GLN A 93 18.65 2.07 -0.38
C GLN A 93 17.14 1.78 -0.38
N ILE A 94 16.72 0.51 -0.27
CA ILE A 94 15.32 0.11 -0.48
C ILE A 94 14.37 0.77 0.54
N THR A 95 14.78 0.91 1.80
CA THR A 95 13.98 1.53 2.86
C THR A 95 13.78 3.03 2.59
N THR A 96 14.85 3.72 2.22
CA THR A 96 14.80 5.14 1.85
C THR A 96 13.92 5.35 0.63
N PHE A 97 14.12 4.56 -0.42
CA PHE A 97 13.31 4.60 -1.64
C PHE A 97 11.83 4.36 -1.37
N THR A 98 11.50 3.36 -0.55
CA THR A 98 10.11 3.03 -0.19
C THR A 98 9.46 4.15 0.62
N THR A 99 10.21 4.73 1.57
CA THR A 99 9.75 5.88 2.37
C THR A 99 9.45 7.09 1.48
N PHE A 100 10.36 7.45 0.58
CA PHE A 100 10.14 8.55 -0.37
C PHE A 100 8.97 8.28 -1.30
N SER A 101 8.84 7.05 -1.80
CA SER A 101 7.72 6.64 -2.64
C SER A 101 6.39 6.82 -1.90
N LEU A 102 6.32 6.43 -0.64
CA LEU A 102 5.13 6.60 0.20
C LEU A 102 4.76 8.07 0.42
N LEU A 103 5.74 8.95 0.61
CA LEU A 103 5.52 10.39 0.68
C LEU A 103 4.96 10.93 -0.63
N ILE A 104 5.51 10.51 -1.78
CA ILE A 104 5.02 10.89 -3.10
C ILE A 104 3.57 10.43 -3.29
N TYR A 105 3.23 9.18 -2.95
CA TYR A 105 1.86 8.68 -3.07
C TYR A 105 0.89 9.49 -2.21
N THR A 106 1.29 9.80 -0.98
CA THR A 106 0.49 10.58 -0.04
C THR A 106 0.29 12.01 -0.54
N ALA A 107 1.33 12.65 -1.08
CA ALA A 107 1.24 13.98 -1.69
C ALA A 107 0.31 13.99 -2.91
N VAL A 108 0.40 12.98 -3.78
CA VAL A 108 -0.45 12.83 -4.97
C VAL A 108 -1.91 12.59 -4.57
N ASN A 109 -2.16 11.73 -3.59
CA ASN A 109 -3.50 11.50 -3.04
C ASN A 109 -4.08 12.79 -2.47
N PHE A 110 -3.28 13.55 -1.72
CA PHE A 110 -3.68 14.84 -1.18
C PHE A 110 -4.02 15.85 -2.28
N ILE A 111 -3.15 16.01 -3.29
CA ILE A 111 -3.38 16.96 -4.40
C ILE A 111 -4.62 16.56 -5.19
N THR A 112 -4.83 15.27 -5.43
CA THR A 112 -5.98 14.75 -6.18
C THR A 112 -7.27 14.95 -5.38
N ALA A 113 -7.26 14.61 -4.08
CA ALA A 113 -8.39 14.84 -3.17
C ALA A 113 -8.73 16.33 -3.06
N PHE A 114 -7.69 17.17 -2.92
CA PHE A 114 -7.84 18.61 -2.87
C PHE A 114 -8.45 19.10 -4.18
N ARG A 115 -7.87 18.79 -5.35
CA ARG A 115 -8.34 19.30 -6.65
C ARG A 115 -9.74 18.81 -7.05
N GLY A 116 -10.03 17.53 -6.84
CA GLY A 116 -11.27 16.90 -7.31
C GLY A 116 -12.32 16.68 -6.23
N GLY A 117 -12.01 15.90 -5.20
CA GLY A 117 -13.00 15.32 -4.27
C GLY A 117 -13.78 16.31 -3.40
N PHE A 118 -13.26 17.52 -3.20
CA PHE A 118 -13.86 18.54 -2.33
C PHE A 118 -13.91 19.93 -2.98
N SER A 119 -14.08 20.00 -4.31
CA SER A 119 -14.04 21.26 -5.08
C SER A 119 -15.06 22.31 -4.62
N GLU A 120 -16.19 21.89 -4.04
CA GLU A 120 -17.29 22.75 -3.60
C GLU A 120 -17.11 23.28 -2.16
N ALA A 121 -16.10 22.78 -1.43
CA ALA A 121 -15.80 23.22 -0.08
C ALA A 121 -15.06 24.57 -0.09
N ARG A 122 -15.32 25.41 0.92
CA ARG A 122 -14.44 26.56 1.23
C ARG A 122 -13.00 26.08 1.43
N LEU A 123 -12.03 26.91 1.05
CA LEU A 123 -10.60 26.56 1.00
C LEU A 123 -10.09 25.81 2.25
N GLY A 124 -10.37 26.31 3.45
CA GLY A 124 -9.95 25.65 4.70
C GLY A 124 -10.61 24.29 4.92
N GLY A 125 -11.91 24.19 4.68
CA GLY A 125 -12.64 22.92 4.78
C GLY A 125 -12.24 21.92 3.69
N ARG A 126 -11.80 22.40 2.54
CA ARG A 126 -11.24 21.59 1.45
C ARG A 126 -9.88 21.02 1.83
N LEU A 127 -9.01 21.86 2.38
CA LEU A 127 -7.66 21.49 2.82
C LEU A 127 -7.69 20.40 3.90
N TRP A 128 -8.47 20.62 4.96
CA TRP A 128 -8.61 19.66 6.06
C TRP A 128 -9.13 18.30 5.58
N ARG A 129 -10.18 18.28 4.74
CA ARG A 129 -10.75 17.03 4.23
C ARG A 129 -9.80 16.28 3.31
N ALA A 130 -9.08 16.99 2.45
CA ALA A 130 -8.06 16.40 1.59
C ALA A 130 -6.91 15.81 2.41
N LEU A 131 -6.47 16.52 3.46
CA LEU A 131 -5.45 16.03 4.38
C LEU A 131 -5.93 14.78 5.13
N LEU A 132 -7.14 14.80 5.67
CA LEU A 132 -7.74 13.68 6.38
C LEU A 132 -7.90 12.46 5.47
N LEU A 133 -8.41 12.65 4.24
CA LEU A 133 -8.55 11.55 3.28
C LEU A 133 -7.20 10.96 2.90
N SER A 134 -6.21 11.80 2.60
CA SER A 134 -4.86 11.34 2.27
C SER A 134 -4.20 10.60 3.44
N PHE A 135 -4.41 11.08 4.66
CA PHE A 135 -3.96 10.39 5.87
C PHE A 135 -4.65 9.03 6.06
N CYS A 136 -5.98 8.93 5.86
CA CYS A 136 -6.68 7.65 5.89
C CYS A 136 -6.14 6.68 4.83
N LEU A 137 -5.85 7.15 3.63
CA LEU A 137 -5.26 6.34 2.56
C LEU A 137 -3.85 5.88 2.92
N PHE A 138 -3.02 6.75 3.50
CA PHE A 138 -1.71 6.40 4.03
C PHE A 138 -1.81 5.28 5.08
N VAL A 139 -2.71 5.42 6.06
CA VAL A 139 -2.95 4.40 7.09
C VAL A 139 -3.40 3.08 6.46
N ILE A 140 -4.31 3.13 5.48
CA ILE A 140 -4.75 1.94 4.74
C ILE A 140 -3.58 1.25 4.04
N ILE A 141 -2.70 1.99 3.37
CA ILE A 141 -1.53 1.41 2.69
C ILE A 141 -0.61 0.70 3.70
N VAL A 142 -0.32 1.34 4.83
CA VAL A 142 0.54 0.77 5.87
C VAL A 142 -0.09 -0.48 6.49
N VAL A 143 -1.36 -0.41 6.88
CA VAL A 143 -2.09 -1.54 7.47
C VAL A 143 -2.22 -2.69 6.47
N ALA A 144 -2.53 -2.40 5.20
CA ALA A 144 -2.61 -3.40 4.15
C ALA A 144 -1.26 -4.09 3.92
N ALA A 145 -0.15 -3.34 3.92
CA ALA A 145 1.19 -3.90 3.81
C ALA A 145 1.54 -4.83 4.98
N ILE A 146 1.23 -4.43 6.22
CA ILE A 146 1.44 -5.26 7.42
C ILE A 146 0.60 -6.54 7.37
N MET A 147 -0.69 -6.42 7.05
CA MET A 147 -1.58 -7.58 6.94
C MET A 147 -1.12 -8.53 5.82
N THR A 148 -0.68 -7.98 4.70
CA THR A 148 -0.12 -8.75 3.59
C THR A 148 1.16 -9.48 3.99
N GLN A 149 2.05 -8.82 4.73
CA GLN A 149 3.26 -9.42 5.28
C GLN A 149 2.91 -10.65 6.14
N ILE A 150 1.96 -10.50 7.06
CA ILE A 150 1.50 -11.59 7.93
C ILE A 150 0.93 -12.73 7.10
N PHE A 151 0.01 -12.44 6.17
CA PHE A 151 -0.57 -13.48 5.32
C PHE A 151 0.46 -14.17 4.43
N ALA A 152 1.45 -13.45 3.90
CA ALA A 152 2.52 -14.05 3.10
C ALA A 152 3.39 -15.00 3.93
N VAL A 153 3.70 -14.66 5.19
CA VAL A 153 4.42 -15.55 6.11
C VAL A 153 3.59 -16.79 6.44
N VAL A 154 2.29 -16.62 6.75
CA VAL A 154 1.39 -17.75 7.05
C VAL A 154 1.23 -18.67 5.84
N SER A 155 0.99 -18.12 4.65
CA SER A 155 0.89 -18.91 3.41
C SER A 155 2.18 -19.65 3.09
N MET A 156 3.34 -19.05 3.40
CA MET A 156 4.63 -19.72 3.26
C MET A 156 4.77 -20.88 4.26
N ALA A 157 4.37 -20.69 5.52
CA ALA A 157 4.39 -21.76 6.53
C ALA A 157 3.50 -22.94 6.12
N LEU A 158 2.28 -22.66 5.63
CA LEU A 158 1.34 -23.67 5.13
C LEU A 158 1.82 -24.37 3.85
N TYR A 159 2.65 -23.72 3.04
CA TYR A 159 3.20 -24.32 1.83
C TYR A 159 4.30 -25.35 2.13
N TYR A 160 4.97 -25.22 3.27
CA TYR A 160 6.08 -26.09 3.69
C TYR A 160 5.71 -27.08 4.81
N SER A 161 4.51 -26.99 5.38
CA SER A 161 3.94 -27.98 6.30
C SER A 161 3.37 -29.17 5.54
#